data_AF-A0A1B0GPG0-F1
#
_entry.id   AF-A0A1B0GPG0-F1
#
_cell.length_a   1.000
_cell.length_b   1.000
_cell.length_c   1.000
_cell.angle_alpha   90.00
_cell.angle_beta   90.00
_cell.angle_gamma   90.00
#
_symmetry.space_group_name_H-M   'P 1'
#
loop_
_entity.id
_entity.type
_entity.pdbx_description
1 polymer ?
#
loop_
_entity_poly.entity_id
_entity_poly.type
_entity_poly.pdbx_seq_one_letter_code
_entity_poly.pdbx_strand_id
1 'polypeptide(L)'
;MDYGNYRSLSEFFTRSLKPECRAVDAKACIVSPADGTVLYFGLATDAQIEQVKGVSYSLEAFLGPPTWHYGDDAKGFPECCKHRPSGQETALYQCIIYLAPGDYHRFHSPTTWQPQVRRHFAGELLSVSPKIAQWLPGLFCLNERALYIGRWQHGFFSFTAVGQSPS
;
A
#
# COMPACT_ATOMS: atom_id res chain seq x y z
N MET A 1 -21.86 20.59 -5.32
CA MET A 1 -20.62 20.20 -6.03
C MET A 1 -20.74 20.76 -7.44
N ASP A 2 -19.87 21.69 -7.83
CA ASP A 2 -19.89 22.30 -9.16
C ASP A 2 -18.99 21.50 -10.10
N TYR A 3 -19.59 20.86 -11.10
CA TYR A 3 -18.91 19.96 -12.04
C TYR A 3 -18.33 20.72 -13.26
N GLY A 4 -18.61 22.03 -13.40
CA GLY A 4 -18.26 22.81 -14.59
C GLY A 4 -16.78 23.20 -14.75
N ASN A 5 -15.93 22.92 -13.76
CA ASN A 5 -14.55 23.44 -13.69
C ASN A 5 -13.45 22.43 -14.06
N TYR A 6 -13.79 21.23 -14.52
CA TYR A 6 -12.79 20.20 -14.87
C TYR A 6 -12.88 19.83 -16.35
N ARG A 7 -11.75 19.83 -17.06
CA ARG A 7 -11.68 19.57 -18.50
C ARG A 7 -11.73 18.08 -18.84
N SER A 8 -11.51 17.21 -17.84
CA SER A 8 -11.60 15.76 -17.99
C SER A 8 -11.89 15.06 -16.66
N LEU A 9 -12.35 13.81 -16.75
CA LEU A 9 -12.54 12.93 -15.59
C LEU A 9 -11.23 12.72 -14.82
N SER A 10 -10.09 12.60 -15.53
CA SER A 10 -8.77 12.46 -14.94
C SER A 10 -8.37 13.69 -14.10
N GLU A 11 -8.71 14.89 -14.57
CA GLU A 11 -8.47 16.14 -13.83
C GLU A 11 -9.35 16.23 -12.57
N PHE A 12 -10.60 15.74 -12.64
CA PHE A 12 -11.48 15.64 -11.48
C PHE A 12 -10.93 14.66 -10.42
N PHE A 13 -10.40 13.51 -10.83
CA PHE A 13 -9.81 12.52 -9.92
C PHE A 13 -8.51 12.99 -9.29
N THR A 14 -7.73 13.80 -9.99
CA THR A 14 -6.44 14.33 -9.51
C THR A 14 -6.53 15.74 -8.92
N ARG A 15 -7.74 16.29 -8.73
CA ARG A 15 -7.97 17.66 -8.23
C ARG A 15 -7.20 17.94 -6.92
N SER A 16 -6.59 19.10 -6.79
CA SER A 16 -5.98 19.51 -5.51
C SER A 16 -7.08 19.80 -4.48
N LEU A 17 -6.91 19.30 -3.25
CA LEU A 17 -7.75 19.70 -2.11
C LEU A 17 -7.29 21.07 -1.57
N LYS A 18 -8.20 21.77 -0.88
CA LYS A 18 -7.82 22.96 -0.11
C LYS A 18 -6.88 22.54 1.04
N PRO A 19 -5.78 23.27 1.29
CA PRO A 19 -4.77 22.89 2.29
C PRO A 19 -5.36 22.63 3.70
N GLU A 20 -6.35 23.42 4.09
CA GLU A 20 -7.00 23.35 5.40
C GLU A 20 -7.93 22.14 5.58
N CYS A 21 -8.30 21.43 4.51
CA CYS A 21 -9.28 20.35 4.58
C CYS A 21 -8.71 19.03 5.13
N ARG A 22 -7.39 18.90 5.26
CA ARG A 22 -6.71 17.67 5.72
C ARG A 22 -5.54 18.02 6.66
N ALA A 23 -5.88 18.41 7.89
CA ALA A 23 -4.89 18.64 8.93
C ALA A 23 -4.17 17.32 9.28
N VAL A 24 -2.84 17.34 9.24
CA VAL A 24 -1.99 16.22 9.61
C VAL A 24 -1.70 16.30 11.11
N ASP A 25 -1.99 15.24 11.85
CA ASP A 25 -1.61 15.16 13.26
C ASP A 25 -0.09 14.97 13.39
N ALA A 26 0.60 16.01 13.87
CA ALA A 26 2.04 16.01 14.05
C ALA A 26 2.54 15.06 15.17
N LYS A 27 1.65 14.58 16.04
CA LYS A 27 2.00 13.65 17.13
C LYS A 27 1.81 12.19 16.73
N ALA A 28 1.06 11.91 15.67
CA ALA A 28 0.83 10.56 15.19
C ALA A 28 2.12 10.01 14.53
N CYS A 29 2.48 8.76 14.85
CA CYS A 29 3.62 8.10 14.22
C CYS A 29 3.34 7.71 12.75
N ILE A 30 2.09 7.44 12.44
CA ILE A 30 1.54 7.11 11.13
C ILE A 30 0.19 7.83 11.01
N VAL A 31 -0.04 8.48 9.87
CA VAL A 31 -1.34 9.06 9.47
C VAL A 31 -1.90 8.32 8.26
N SER A 32 -3.19 8.54 7.95
CA SER A 32 -3.76 7.97 6.74
C SER A 32 -3.05 8.53 5.49
N PRO A 33 -2.59 7.69 4.56
CA PRO A 33 -1.94 8.15 3.34
C PRO A 33 -2.93 8.69 2.31
N ALA A 34 -4.22 8.34 2.40
CA ALA A 34 -5.23 8.70 1.42
C ALA A 34 -6.61 8.83 2.06
N ASP A 35 -7.53 9.48 1.35
CA ASP A 35 -8.96 9.42 1.65
C ASP A 35 -9.51 8.10 1.13
N GLY A 36 -10.15 7.31 2.00
CA GLY A 36 -10.72 6.03 1.59
C GLY A 36 -11.23 5.21 2.77
N THR A 37 -11.52 3.95 2.51
CA THR A 37 -12.01 2.99 3.50
C THR A 37 -10.96 1.93 3.78
N VAL A 38 -10.65 1.69 5.06
CA VAL A 38 -9.81 0.56 5.47
C VAL A 38 -10.58 -0.74 5.21
N LEU A 39 -10.11 -1.54 4.25
CA LEU A 39 -10.68 -2.87 3.97
C LEU A 39 -10.15 -3.93 4.95
N TYR A 40 -8.87 -3.81 5.30
CA TYR A 40 -8.19 -4.73 6.20
C TYR A 40 -7.04 -4.03 6.91
N PHE A 41 -6.87 -4.33 8.21
CA PHE A 41 -5.69 -3.97 8.98
C PHE A 41 -5.37 -5.11 9.94
N GLY A 42 -4.13 -5.58 9.95
CA GLY A 42 -3.73 -6.69 10.80
C GLY A 42 -2.30 -7.14 10.59
N LEU A 43 -1.93 -8.20 11.30
CA LEU A 43 -0.62 -8.82 11.18
C LEU A 43 -0.41 -9.40 9.78
N ALA A 44 0.82 -9.28 9.28
CA ALA A 44 1.30 -9.97 8.10
C ALA A 44 2.19 -11.15 8.54
N THR A 45 1.56 -12.30 8.79
CA THR A 45 2.21 -13.53 9.26
C THR A 45 2.62 -14.44 8.10
N ASP A 46 3.65 -15.28 8.31
CA ASP A 46 3.94 -16.53 7.59
C ASP A 46 3.64 -16.56 6.08
N ALA A 47 4.36 -15.71 5.33
CA ALA A 47 4.34 -15.61 3.88
C ALA A 47 2.98 -15.29 3.22
N GLN A 48 1.85 -15.44 3.91
CA GLN A 48 0.49 -15.23 3.42
C GLN A 48 -0.16 -14.05 4.13
N ILE A 49 -0.57 -13.08 3.34
CA ILE A 49 -1.17 -11.83 3.76
C ILE A 49 -2.65 -11.88 3.47
N GLU A 50 -3.46 -11.61 4.49
CA GLU A 50 -4.91 -11.54 4.32
C GLU A 50 -5.27 -10.31 3.48
N GLN A 51 -5.92 -10.55 2.33
CA GLN A 51 -6.46 -9.55 1.42
C GLN A 51 -7.70 -8.93 2.04
N VAL A 52 -8.74 -9.75 2.23
CA VAL A 52 -9.97 -9.42 2.95
C VAL A 52 -10.59 -10.74 3.42
N LYS A 53 -10.92 -10.87 4.72
CA LYS A 53 -11.75 -11.93 5.31
C LYS A 53 -11.59 -13.32 4.66
N GLY A 54 -10.49 -13.99 4.95
CA GLY A 54 -10.25 -15.39 4.56
C GLY A 54 -9.68 -15.60 3.15
N VAL A 55 -9.47 -14.53 2.39
CA VAL A 55 -8.71 -14.56 1.13
C VAL A 55 -7.30 -14.05 1.37
N SER A 56 -6.27 -14.82 1.01
CA SER A 56 -4.86 -14.44 1.21
C SER A 56 -4.05 -14.37 -0.09
N TYR A 57 -2.90 -13.71 -0.02
CA TYR A 57 -1.88 -13.70 -1.07
C TYR A 57 -0.46 -13.76 -0.48
N SER A 58 0.51 -14.22 -1.25
CA SER A 58 1.89 -14.27 -0.74
C SER A 58 2.52 -12.88 -0.66
N LEU A 59 3.12 -12.52 0.48
CA LEU A 59 3.88 -11.27 0.62
C LEU A 59 5.07 -11.24 -0.34
N GLU A 60 5.68 -12.39 -0.64
CA GLU A 60 6.77 -12.49 -1.61
C GLU A 60 6.24 -12.31 -3.03
N ALA A 61 5.09 -12.91 -3.35
CA ALA A 61 4.44 -12.70 -4.64
C ALA A 61 4.05 -11.23 -4.83
N PHE A 62 3.68 -10.53 -3.76
CA PHE A 62 3.30 -9.12 -3.79
C PHE A 62 4.51 -8.20 -3.92
N LEU A 63 5.53 -8.34 -3.07
CA LEU A 63 6.70 -7.47 -3.05
C LEU A 63 7.76 -7.82 -4.09
N GLY A 64 7.78 -9.08 -4.55
CA GLY A 64 8.86 -9.68 -5.32
C GLY A 64 10.09 -10.03 -4.47
N PRO A 65 11.14 -10.59 -5.10
CA PRO A 65 12.33 -11.08 -4.40
C PRO A 65 13.02 -9.96 -3.61
N PRO A 66 13.61 -10.20 -2.44
CA PRO A 66 14.11 -9.15 -1.54
C PRO A 66 15.46 -8.51 -1.98
N THR A 67 15.55 -7.99 -3.20
CA THR A 67 16.77 -7.34 -3.76
C THR A 67 17.18 -6.03 -3.07
N TRP A 68 16.46 -5.56 -2.06
CA TRP A 68 16.81 -4.38 -1.27
C TRP A 68 17.77 -4.69 -0.11
N HIS A 69 18.10 -5.97 0.11
CA HIS A 69 19.14 -6.37 1.04
C HIS A 69 20.50 -6.33 0.35
N TYR A 70 21.41 -5.52 0.89
CA TYR A 70 22.84 -5.55 0.57
C TYR A 70 23.55 -6.23 1.75
N GLY A 71 24.08 -7.44 1.54
CA GLY A 71 24.87 -8.19 2.53
C GLY A 71 24.49 -9.66 2.68
N ASP A 72 25.38 -10.42 3.32
CA ASP A 72 25.36 -11.89 3.53
C ASP A 72 24.32 -12.40 4.54
N ASP A 73 23.38 -11.54 4.98
CA ASP A 73 22.27 -11.92 5.84
C ASP A 73 21.22 -12.67 5.01
N ALA A 74 21.52 -13.95 4.74
CA ALA A 74 20.70 -14.91 4.01
C ALA A 74 19.44 -15.33 4.78
N LYS A 75 18.73 -14.38 5.38
CA LYS A 75 17.40 -14.65 5.93
C LYS A 75 16.41 -14.71 4.77
N GLY A 76 15.75 -15.86 4.64
CA GLY A 76 14.65 -16.04 3.71
C GLY A 76 13.51 -15.06 3.99
N PHE A 77 12.62 -14.94 3.02
CA PHE A 77 11.39 -14.18 3.17
C PHE A 77 10.41 -14.94 4.09
N PRO A 78 9.62 -14.29 4.96
CA PRO A 78 9.51 -12.84 5.22
C PRO A 78 10.44 -12.34 6.35
N GLU A 79 11.33 -13.17 6.89
CA GLU A 79 12.16 -12.83 8.06
C GLU A 79 13.09 -11.65 7.83
N CYS A 80 13.54 -11.47 6.60
CA CYS A 80 14.32 -10.30 6.18
C CYS A 80 13.57 -8.96 6.42
N CYS A 81 12.24 -8.97 6.38
CA CYS A 81 11.40 -7.79 6.60
C CYS A 81 11.12 -7.51 8.09
N LYS A 82 11.27 -8.50 8.97
CA LYS A 82 11.05 -8.36 10.42
C LYS A 82 12.30 -7.89 11.19
N HIS A 83 13.44 -7.80 10.50
CA HIS A 83 14.71 -7.50 11.14
C HIS A 83 14.89 -6.00 11.43
N ARG A 84 15.35 -5.69 12.65
CA ARG A 84 15.74 -4.34 13.07
C ARG A 84 17.21 -4.32 13.48
N PRO A 85 17.98 -3.27 13.13
CA PRO A 85 19.39 -3.15 13.52
C PRO A 85 19.65 -3.22 15.03
N SER A 86 18.64 -2.92 15.87
CA SER A 86 18.75 -2.99 17.33
C SER A 86 18.62 -4.41 17.91
N GLY A 87 18.35 -5.43 17.09
CA GLY A 87 18.18 -6.82 17.53
C GLY A 87 16.84 -7.11 18.23
N GLN A 88 15.96 -6.11 18.36
CA GLN A 88 14.61 -6.32 18.90
C GLN A 88 13.72 -7.01 17.87
N GLU A 89 12.94 -8.01 18.32
CA GLU A 89 11.89 -8.61 17.50
C GLU A 89 10.83 -7.59 17.14
N THR A 90 10.37 -7.64 15.90
CA THR A 90 9.27 -6.80 15.41
C THR A 90 8.25 -7.65 14.68
N ALA A 91 7.00 -7.17 14.64
CA ALA A 91 5.94 -7.76 13.85
C ALA A 91 5.65 -6.88 12.64
N LEU A 92 5.32 -7.52 11.51
CA LEU A 92 4.86 -6.82 10.31
C LEU A 92 3.35 -6.64 10.38
N TYR A 93 2.90 -5.44 10.02
CA TYR A 93 1.50 -5.09 9.87
C TYR A 93 1.23 -4.67 8.44
N GLN A 94 0.01 -4.93 7.98
CA GLN A 94 -0.49 -4.44 6.71
C GLN A 94 -1.77 -3.62 6.92
N CYS A 95 -1.98 -2.65 6.05
CA CYS A 95 -3.20 -1.85 5.98
C CYS A 95 -3.60 -1.70 4.52
N ILE A 96 -4.79 -2.15 4.17
CA ILE A 96 -5.35 -2.04 2.82
C ILE A 96 -6.42 -0.96 2.85
N ILE A 97 -6.21 0.09 2.06
CA ILE A 97 -7.12 1.23 1.96
C ILE A 97 -7.67 1.26 0.54
N TYR A 98 -9.00 1.20 0.42
CA TYR A 98 -9.72 1.32 -0.84
C TYR A 98 -10.18 2.76 -1.06
N LEU A 99 -9.85 3.31 -2.24
CA LEU A 99 -10.28 4.63 -2.69
C LEU A 99 -11.48 4.42 -3.62
N ALA A 100 -12.66 4.83 -3.17
CA ALA A 100 -13.86 4.81 -3.98
C ALA A 100 -13.81 5.91 -5.06
N PRO A 101 -14.57 5.81 -6.17
CA PRO A 101 -14.56 6.82 -7.23
C PRO A 101 -14.88 8.26 -6.76
N GLY A 102 -15.59 8.43 -5.64
CA GLY A 102 -15.85 9.76 -5.07
C GLY A 102 -14.66 10.39 -4.33
N ASP A 103 -13.70 9.57 -3.90
CA ASP A 103 -12.62 9.98 -3.01
C ASP A 103 -11.57 10.82 -3.74
N TYR A 104 -10.67 11.43 -2.97
CA TYR A 104 -9.50 12.11 -3.51
C TYR A 104 -8.43 11.08 -3.89
N HIS A 105 -8.07 11.00 -5.19
CA HIS A 105 -7.21 9.93 -5.72
C HIS A 105 -5.73 10.26 -5.73
N ARG A 106 -5.27 11.20 -4.89
CA ARG A 106 -3.84 11.30 -4.58
C ARG A 106 -3.57 10.63 -3.25
N PHE A 107 -2.43 9.98 -3.16
CA PHE A 107 -1.91 9.43 -1.93
C PHE A 107 -0.65 10.18 -1.50
N HIS A 108 -0.42 10.20 -0.20
CA HIS A 108 0.66 10.90 0.47
C HIS A 108 1.46 9.92 1.32
N SER A 109 2.67 10.31 1.68
CA SER A 109 3.47 9.51 2.61
C SER A 109 2.78 9.48 3.98
N PRO A 110 2.50 8.30 4.56
CA PRO A 110 1.82 8.20 5.85
C PRO A 110 2.74 8.48 7.04
N THR A 111 4.05 8.50 6.83
CA THR A 111 5.07 8.74 7.86
C THR A 111 6.35 9.28 7.22
N THR A 112 7.36 9.62 8.02
CA THR A 112 8.71 9.89 7.52
C THR A 112 9.46 8.58 7.33
N TRP A 113 9.93 8.35 6.11
CA TRP A 113 10.67 7.14 5.75
C TRP A 113 11.56 7.39 4.54
N GLN A 114 12.45 6.45 4.25
CA GLN A 114 13.42 6.53 3.16
C GLN A 114 13.16 5.38 2.18
N PRO A 115 12.51 5.65 1.02
CA PRO A 115 12.41 4.68 -0.07
C PRO A 115 13.80 4.35 -0.61
N GLN A 116 14.08 3.07 -0.78
CA GLN A 116 15.36 2.55 -1.29
C GLN A 116 15.19 1.92 -2.66
N VAL A 117 14.05 1.26 -2.88
CA VAL A 117 13.73 0.57 -4.13
C VAL A 117 12.33 0.97 -4.57
N ARG A 118 12.19 1.26 -5.88
CA ARG A 118 10.89 1.32 -6.55
C ARG A 118 10.78 0.11 -7.46
N ARG A 119 9.65 -0.58 -7.41
CA ARG A 119 9.31 -1.66 -8.36
C ARG A 119 7.99 -1.38 -9.03
N HIS A 120 7.91 -1.79 -10.27
CA HIS A 120 6.68 -1.81 -11.04
C HIS A 120 6.46 -3.25 -11.50
N PHE A 121 5.24 -3.72 -11.30
CA PHE A 121 4.78 -5.02 -11.78
C PHE A 121 3.68 -4.73 -12.79
N ALA A 122 3.93 -5.10 -14.04
CA ALA A 122 2.88 -5.15 -15.03
C ALA A 122 1.87 -6.24 -14.64
N GLY A 123 0.60 -5.98 -14.92
CA GLY A 123 -0.50 -6.88 -14.56
C GLY A 123 -1.81 -6.38 -15.16
N GLU A 124 -2.89 -6.97 -14.70
CA GLU A 124 -4.24 -6.61 -15.12
C GLU A 124 -4.72 -5.31 -14.48
N LEU A 125 -5.84 -4.79 -14.95
CA LEU A 125 -6.57 -3.70 -14.31
C LEU A 125 -7.94 -4.21 -13.87
N LEU A 126 -8.00 -5.26 -13.05
CA LEU A 126 -9.27 -5.76 -12.53
C LEU A 126 -9.86 -4.79 -11.50
N SER A 127 -11.18 -4.79 -11.34
CA SER A 127 -11.84 -3.98 -10.32
C SER A 127 -11.39 -4.38 -8.91
N VAL A 128 -10.99 -3.39 -8.09
CA VAL A 128 -10.66 -3.62 -6.67
C VAL A 128 -11.79 -3.25 -5.73
N SER A 129 -13.03 -3.23 -6.23
CA SER A 129 -14.19 -3.00 -5.36
C SER A 129 -14.22 -4.01 -4.21
N PRO A 130 -14.74 -3.63 -3.02
CA PRO A 130 -14.68 -4.50 -1.84
C PRO A 130 -15.27 -5.91 -2.06
N LYS A 131 -16.31 -6.02 -2.89
CA LYS A 131 -16.93 -7.32 -3.24
C LYS A 131 -15.97 -8.20 -4.04
N ILE A 132 -15.26 -7.65 -5.02
CA ILE A 132 -14.30 -8.40 -5.84
C ILE A 132 -13.06 -8.76 -5.01
N ALA A 133 -12.57 -7.83 -4.19
CA ALA A 133 -11.44 -8.08 -3.28
C ALA A 133 -11.72 -9.17 -2.23
N GLN A 134 -12.98 -9.39 -1.88
CA GLN A 134 -13.39 -10.51 -1.00
C GLN A 134 -13.53 -11.84 -1.73
N TRP A 135 -13.69 -11.83 -3.05
CA TRP A 135 -14.01 -13.03 -3.82
C TRP A 135 -12.82 -13.58 -4.61
N LEU A 136 -11.93 -12.71 -5.12
CA LEU A 136 -10.82 -13.10 -5.99
C LEU A 136 -9.49 -13.16 -5.21
N PRO A 137 -8.94 -14.36 -4.95
CA PRO A 137 -7.63 -14.51 -4.32
C PRO A 137 -6.50 -13.96 -5.17
N GLY A 138 -5.55 -13.30 -4.52
CA GLY A 138 -4.39 -12.73 -5.19
C GLY A 138 -4.71 -11.56 -6.12
N LEU A 139 -5.89 -10.96 -6.04
CA LEU A 139 -6.31 -9.80 -6.86
C LEU A 139 -5.22 -8.73 -6.91
N PHE A 140 -4.62 -8.38 -5.76
CA PHE A 140 -3.59 -7.34 -5.72
C PHE A 140 -2.26 -7.76 -6.35
N CYS A 141 -1.98 -9.06 -6.44
CA CYS A 141 -0.81 -9.60 -7.14
C CYS A 141 -1.04 -9.70 -8.65
N LEU A 142 -2.29 -9.92 -9.07
CA LEU A 142 -2.70 -9.96 -10.48
C LEU A 142 -2.71 -8.58 -11.12
N ASN A 143 -3.12 -7.56 -10.36
CA ASN A 143 -3.20 -6.21 -10.89
C ASN A 143 -1.82 -5.55 -11.05
N GLU A 144 -1.74 -4.65 -12.03
CA GLU A 144 -0.63 -3.73 -12.17
C GLU A 144 -0.41 -2.95 -10.87
N ARG A 145 0.83 -2.84 -10.41
CA ARG A 145 1.14 -2.13 -9.16
C ARG A 145 2.52 -1.48 -9.17
N ALA A 146 2.63 -0.39 -8.43
CA ALA A 146 3.88 0.30 -8.16
C ALA A 146 4.15 0.29 -6.66
N LEU A 147 5.29 -0.28 -6.26
CA LEU A 147 5.71 -0.41 -4.88
C LEU A 147 6.92 0.45 -4.62
N TYR A 148 6.95 1.04 -3.45
CA TYR A 148 8.09 1.71 -2.87
C TYR A 148 8.48 0.93 -1.62
N ILE A 149 9.75 0.57 -1.51
CA ILE A 149 10.28 -0.30 -0.46
C ILE A 149 11.47 0.39 0.17
N GLY A 150 11.55 0.40 1.49
CA GLY A 150 12.62 1.07 2.19
C GLY A 150 12.50 0.93 3.70
N ARG A 151 12.87 1.98 4.42
CA ARG A 151 12.95 1.96 5.89
C ARG A 151 12.32 3.17 6.54
N TRP A 152 11.67 2.95 7.67
CA TRP A 152 11.18 3.99 8.60
C TRP A 152 11.80 3.77 9.98
N GLN A 153 11.41 4.57 10.98
CA GLN A 153 12.05 4.55 12.31
C GLN A 153 11.97 3.19 13.05
N HIS A 154 11.02 2.31 12.67
CA HIS A 154 10.86 0.98 13.26
C HIS A 154 11.38 -0.17 12.38
N GLY A 155 12.01 0.09 11.23
CA GLY A 155 12.59 -0.95 10.37
C GLY A 155 12.02 -0.92 8.96
N PHE A 156 11.64 -2.08 8.43
CA PHE A 156 11.08 -2.22 7.08
C PHE A 156 9.79 -1.40 6.90
N PHE A 157 9.66 -0.77 5.73
CA PHE A 157 8.43 -0.12 5.30
C PHE A 157 8.21 -0.35 3.80
N SER A 158 6.97 -0.67 3.42
CA SER A 158 6.56 -0.73 2.03
C SER A 158 5.25 0.01 1.83
N PHE A 159 5.16 0.74 0.72
CA PHE A 159 3.98 1.47 0.33
C PHE A 159 3.67 1.22 -1.14
N THR A 160 2.46 0.73 -1.42
CA THR A 160 2.11 0.20 -2.74
C THR A 160 0.81 0.82 -3.24
N ALA A 161 0.86 1.32 -4.47
CA ALA A 161 -0.33 1.68 -5.24
C ALA A 161 -0.68 0.52 -6.18
N VAL A 162 -1.93 0.04 -6.11
CA VAL A 162 -2.47 -1.02 -6.98
C VAL A 162 -3.43 -0.38 -7.97
N GLY A 163 -3.20 -0.62 -9.25
CA GLY A 163 -4.05 -0.17 -10.34
C GLY A 163 -5.39 -0.92 -10.35
N GLN A 164 -6.40 -0.30 -10.93
CA GLN A 164 -7.72 -0.91 -11.15
C GLN A 164 -8.31 -0.41 -12.45
N SER A 165 -9.31 -1.13 -12.98
CA SER A 165 -10.09 -0.64 -14.12
C SER A 165 -10.74 0.69 -13.79
N PRO A 166 -10.80 1.64 -14.73
CA PRO A 166 -11.70 2.78 -14.60
C PRO A 166 -13.13 2.27 -14.45
N SER A 167 -13.84 2.81 -13.46
CA SER A 167 -15.27 2.54 -13.21
C SER A 167 -16.17 3.23 -14.23
#